data_AF-A0A9P7D3K9-F1
#
_entry.id   AF-A0A9P7D3K9-F1
#
_cell.length_a   1.000
_cell.length_b   1.000
_cell.length_c   1.000
_cell.angle_alpha   90.00
_cell.angle_beta   90.00
_cell.angle_gamma   90.00
#
_symmetry.space_group_name_H-M   'P 1'
#
loop_
_entity.id
_entity.type
_entity.pdbx_description
1 polymer ?
#
loop_
_entity_poly.entity_id
_entity_poly.type
_entity_poly.pdbx_seq_one_letter_code
_entity_poly.pdbx_strand_id
1 'polypeptide(L)'
;MTTVFGNHRSISRDPDVYPEPYAFKPQRWIDEQGGLRDDLNFFVYGFGRRSVPFSSHPFLDDIPFSVCPGQHIANRSVFITTLLILWAYKLTLDPMKPLEDMGFMGGSMPDVLPCTFEFEKRIPETELRSMMQRYSEVV
;
A
#
# COMPACT_ATOMS: atom_id res chain seq x y z
N MET A 1 -36.24 -4.81 0.69
CA MET A 1 -35.02 -4.00 0.64
C MET A 1 -33.85 -4.96 0.58
N THR A 2 -32.95 -4.82 -0.40
CA THR A 2 -31.84 -5.74 -0.63
C THR A 2 -30.53 -5.00 -0.36
N THR A 3 -29.63 -5.59 0.42
CA THR A 3 -28.31 -5.04 0.72
C THR A 3 -27.26 -5.73 -0.15
N VAL A 4 -26.37 -4.94 -0.77
CA VAL A 4 -25.27 -5.43 -1.61
C VAL A 4 -23.94 -5.03 -0.99
N PHE A 5 -22.97 -5.94 -0.98
CA PHE A 5 -21.63 -5.71 -0.42
C PHE A 5 -20.55 -5.93 -1.48
N GLY A 6 -19.66 -4.96 -1.66
CA GLY A 6 -18.45 -5.10 -2.46
C GLY A 6 -17.31 -5.71 -1.65
N ASN A 7 -16.97 -6.98 -1.91
CA ASN A 7 -15.89 -7.66 -1.19
C ASN A 7 -14.52 -7.40 -1.82
N HIS A 8 -13.83 -6.37 -1.30
CA HIS A 8 -12.48 -5.99 -1.73
C HIS A 8 -11.46 -7.14 -1.63
N ARG A 9 -11.58 -7.98 -0.59
CA ARG A 9 -10.65 -9.10 -0.35
C ARG A 9 -10.78 -10.16 -1.43
N SER A 10 -12.01 -10.48 -1.84
CA SER A 10 -12.27 -11.43 -2.93
C SER A 10 -11.81 -10.88 -4.27
N ILE A 11 -12.12 -9.61 -4.58
CA ILE A 11 -11.73 -8.97 -5.85
C ILE A 11 -10.21 -8.91 -6.00
N SER A 12 -9.48 -8.53 -4.95
CA SER A 12 -8.00 -8.45 -4.96
C SER A 12 -7.31 -9.82 -4.97
N ARG A 13 -8.04 -10.92 -4.85
CA ARG A 13 -7.51 -12.30 -4.80
C ARG A 13 -8.17 -13.22 -5.82
N ASP A 14 -8.87 -12.67 -6.79
CA ASP A 14 -9.42 -13.43 -7.89
C ASP A 14 -8.26 -14.04 -8.71
N PRO A 15 -8.10 -15.39 -8.76
CA PRO A 15 -7.00 -16.01 -9.48
C PRO A 15 -7.06 -15.79 -11.01
N ASP A 16 -8.24 -15.48 -11.56
CA ASP A 16 -8.40 -15.24 -13.00
C ASP A 16 -7.82 -13.87 -13.40
N VAL A 17 -7.83 -12.90 -12.47
CA VAL A 17 -7.23 -11.56 -12.66
C VAL A 17 -5.82 -11.49 -12.07
N TYR A 18 -5.61 -12.14 -10.92
CA TYR A 18 -4.38 -12.13 -10.15
C TYR A 18 -3.84 -13.57 -9.97
N PRO A 19 -3.14 -14.14 -10.97
CA PRO A 19 -2.51 -15.46 -10.83
C PRO A 19 -1.61 -15.53 -9.59
N GLU A 20 -1.69 -16.63 -8.82
CA GLU A 20 -1.04 -16.76 -7.51
C GLU A 20 -1.38 -15.58 -6.55
N PRO A 21 -2.67 -15.42 -6.19
CA PRO A 21 -3.16 -14.22 -5.50
C PRO A 21 -2.63 -14.05 -4.06
N TYR A 22 -2.08 -15.11 -3.48
CA TYR A 22 -1.50 -15.09 -2.14
C TYR A 22 0.03 -14.86 -2.13
N ALA A 23 0.67 -14.81 -3.30
CA ALA A 23 2.10 -14.53 -3.40
C ALA A 23 2.35 -13.03 -3.56
N PHE A 24 3.25 -12.47 -2.74
CA PHE A 24 3.70 -11.09 -2.88
C PHE A 24 4.64 -10.96 -4.09
N LYS A 25 4.11 -10.51 -5.23
CA LYS A 25 4.83 -10.34 -6.50
C LYS A 25 4.74 -8.91 -7.01
N PRO A 26 5.63 -7.99 -6.59
CA PRO A 26 5.66 -6.61 -7.09
C PRO A 26 5.75 -6.52 -8.62
N GLN A 27 6.42 -7.50 -9.25
CA GLN A 27 6.60 -7.60 -10.70
C GLN A 27 5.27 -7.65 -11.46
N ARG A 28 4.16 -8.05 -10.80
CA ARG A 28 2.82 -8.08 -11.42
C ARG A 28 2.41 -6.72 -11.99
N TRP A 29 2.87 -5.64 -11.37
CA TRP A 29 2.51 -4.25 -11.71
C TRP A 29 3.46 -3.63 -12.73
N ILE A 30 4.49 -4.35 -13.17
CA ILE A 30 5.54 -3.87 -14.07
C ILE A 30 5.39 -4.57 -15.42
N ASP A 31 5.46 -3.82 -16.52
CA ASP A 31 5.45 -4.35 -17.88
C ASP A 31 6.84 -4.86 -18.30
N GLU A 32 6.95 -5.47 -19.49
CA GLU A 32 8.21 -6.01 -20.00
C GLU A 32 9.27 -4.92 -20.28
N GLN A 33 8.84 -3.67 -20.44
CA GLN A 33 9.69 -2.51 -20.67
C GLN A 33 10.12 -1.83 -19.35
N GLY A 34 9.67 -2.32 -18.20
CA GLY A 34 9.94 -1.76 -16.88
C GLY A 34 9.01 -0.62 -16.48
N GLY A 35 7.98 -0.32 -17.27
CA GLY A 35 6.92 0.64 -16.98
C GLY A 35 5.85 0.08 -16.05
N LEU A 36 4.98 0.94 -15.54
CA LEU A 36 3.81 0.52 -14.78
C LEU A 36 2.70 0.11 -15.74
N ARG A 37 2.02 -0.98 -15.40
CA ARG A 37 0.86 -1.47 -16.15
C ARG A 37 -0.38 -0.61 -15.90
N ASP A 38 -1.06 -0.23 -16.99
CA ASP A 38 -2.31 0.54 -16.93
C ASP A 38 -3.58 -0.33 -17.04
N ASP A 39 -3.43 -1.62 -17.36
CA ASP A 39 -4.56 -2.56 -17.55
C ASP A 39 -5.10 -3.15 -16.24
N LEU A 40 -4.31 -3.07 -15.16
CA LEU A 40 -4.68 -3.58 -13.85
C LEU A 40 -5.29 -2.46 -12.98
N ASN A 41 -6.52 -2.68 -12.52
CA ASN A 41 -7.21 -1.76 -11.62
C ASN A 41 -7.18 -2.26 -10.17
N PHE A 42 -6.77 -1.39 -9.25
CA PHE A 42 -6.69 -1.70 -7.82
C PHE A 42 -7.66 -0.85 -6.99
N PHE A 43 -8.73 -1.47 -6.50
CA PHE A 43 -9.87 -0.76 -5.92
C PHE A 43 -9.82 -0.61 -4.38
N VAL A 44 -8.65 -0.42 -3.76
CA VAL A 44 -8.51 -0.44 -2.30
C VAL A 44 -9.18 0.70 -1.55
N TYR A 45 -9.54 1.78 -2.24
CA TYR A 45 -10.17 2.97 -1.65
C TYR A 45 -11.69 3.00 -1.81
N GLY A 46 -12.33 1.89 -2.19
CA GLY A 46 -13.76 1.84 -2.47
C GLY A 46 -14.09 1.93 -3.96
N PHE A 47 -15.38 1.80 -4.25
CA PHE A 47 -15.93 1.77 -5.61
C PHE A 47 -16.81 3.00 -5.86
N GLY A 48 -17.11 3.33 -7.12
CA GLY A 48 -18.13 4.34 -7.48
C GLY A 48 -17.60 5.69 -7.98
N ARG A 49 -18.52 6.61 -8.30
CA ARG A 49 -18.26 7.81 -9.13
C ARG A 49 -17.93 9.11 -8.39
N ARG A 50 -17.90 9.14 -7.06
CA ARG A 50 -17.67 10.40 -6.33
C ARG A 50 -16.17 10.68 -6.10
N SER A 51 -15.46 10.92 -7.20
CA SER A 51 -14.23 11.75 -7.25
C SER A 51 -14.44 13.05 -8.05
N VAL A 52 -15.61 13.23 -8.68
CA VAL A 52 -15.95 14.46 -9.42
C VAL A 52 -16.85 15.36 -8.58
N PRO A 53 -16.52 16.65 -8.41
CA PRO A 53 -17.53 17.64 -8.06
C PRO A 53 -18.43 17.77 -9.29
N PHE A 54 -19.74 17.61 -9.10
CA PHE A 54 -20.75 17.90 -10.12
C PHE A 54 -20.84 16.89 -11.30
N SER A 55 -21.68 15.87 -11.17
CA SER A 55 -22.25 15.20 -12.35
C SER A 55 -23.76 15.09 -12.18
N SER A 56 -24.48 15.84 -12.99
CA SER A 56 -25.93 16.03 -13.02
C SER A 56 -26.69 14.85 -13.66
N HIS A 57 -26.60 13.64 -13.08
CA HIS A 57 -27.35 12.48 -13.59
C HIS A 57 -28.26 11.83 -12.51
N PRO A 58 -29.57 12.13 -12.52
CA PRO A 58 -30.49 11.88 -11.39
C PRO A 58 -30.93 10.42 -11.16
N PHE A 59 -30.26 9.42 -11.75
CA PHE A 59 -30.68 8.01 -11.67
C PHE A 59 -29.58 7.05 -11.15
N LEU A 60 -28.44 7.58 -10.69
CA LEU A 60 -27.32 6.79 -10.15
C LEU A 60 -26.78 7.34 -8.81
N ASP A 61 -27.59 8.17 -8.13
CA ASP A 61 -27.22 8.88 -6.90
C ASP A 61 -27.28 7.98 -5.65
N ASP A 62 -27.93 6.80 -5.76
CA ASP A 62 -28.20 5.89 -4.64
C ASP A 62 -27.22 4.72 -4.51
N ILE A 63 -26.13 4.68 -5.29
CA ILE A 63 -25.04 3.72 -5.03
C ILE A 63 -24.15 4.31 -3.91
N PRO A 64 -24.17 3.78 -2.67
CA PRO A 64 -23.48 4.39 -1.52
C PRO A 64 -21.95 4.22 -1.56
N PHE A 65 -21.40 3.60 -2.60
CA PHE A 65 -19.97 3.42 -2.73
C PHE A 65 -19.35 4.72 -3.24
N SER A 66 -18.64 5.41 -2.35
CA SER A 66 -17.79 6.56 -2.67
C SER A 66 -16.34 6.15 -2.50
N VAL A 67 -15.47 6.64 -3.39
CA VAL A 67 -14.03 6.47 -3.26
C VAL A 67 -13.54 7.30 -2.06
N CYS A 68 -12.62 6.76 -1.28
CA CYS A 68 -12.05 7.43 -0.12
C CYS A 68 -11.35 8.73 -0.55
N PRO A 69 -11.76 9.91 -0.04
CA PRO A 69 -11.12 11.17 -0.40
C PRO A 69 -9.64 11.22 0.03
N GLY A 70 -9.27 10.42 1.02
CA GLY A 70 -7.89 10.30 1.50
C GLY A 70 -6.94 9.52 0.59
N GLN A 71 -7.41 8.92 -0.51
CA GLN A 71 -6.58 8.05 -1.38
C GLN A 71 -5.28 8.72 -1.84
N HIS A 72 -5.32 10.00 -2.17
CA HIS A 72 -4.17 10.73 -2.69
C HIS A 72 -3.12 10.98 -1.61
N ILE A 73 -3.56 11.31 -0.39
CA ILE A 73 -2.69 11.49 0.77
C ILE A 73 -2.11 10.13 1.16
N ALA A 74 -2.94 9.10 1.29
CA ALA A 74 -2.52 7.76 1.67
C ALA A 74 -1.44 7.21 0.73
N ASN A 75 -1.67 7.25 -0.59
CA ASN A 75 -0.69 6.77 -1.57
C ASN A 75 0.64 7.52 -1.49
N ARG A 76 0.61 8.85 -1.40
CA ARG A 76 1.83 9.68 -1.31
C ARG A 76 2.59 9.43 -0.01
N SER A 77 1.88 9.37 1.11
CA SER A 77 2.46 9.15 2.42
C SER A 77 3.10 7.77 2.52
N VAL A 78 2.41 6.72 2.07
CA VAL A 78 2.97 5.36 2.04
C VAL A 78 4.20 5.30 1.15
N PHE A 79 4.13 5.86 -0.07
CA PHE A 79 5.27 5.89 -0.98
C PHE A 79 6.50 6.56 -0.37
N ILE A 80 6.36 7.78 0.14
CA ILE A 80 7.46 8.53 0.74
C ILE A 80 8.01 7.80 1.98
N THR A 81 7.13 7.34 2.86
CA THR A 81 7.53 6.66 4.09
C THR A 81 8.28 5.37 3.79
N THR A 82 7.77 4.55 2.87
CA THR A 82 8.43 3.31 2.44
C THR A 82 9.79 3.61 1.81
N LEU A 83 9.90 4.61 0.93
CA LEU A 83 11.19 4.98 0.34
C LEU A 83 12.20 5.43 1.39
N LEU A 84 11.79 6.27 2.35
CA LEU A 84 12.67 6.73 3.42
C LEU A 84 13.14 5.59 4.30
N ILE A 85 12.25 4.66 4.65
CA ILE A 85 12.60 3.46 5.42
C ILE A 85 13.61 2.60 4.65
N LEU A 86 13.34 2.31 3.37
CA LEU A 86 14.23 1.49 2.54
C LEU A 86 15.57 2.17 2.25
N TRP A 87 15.59 3.50 2.18
CA TRP A 87 16.82 4.28 2.02
C TRP A 87 17.67 4.28 3.29
N ALA A 88 17.04 4.46 4.46
CA ALA A 88 17.76 4.59 5.73
C ALA A 88 18.14 3.24 6.37
N TYR A 89 17.29 2.21 6.21
CA TYR A 89 17.41 0.96 6.95
C TYR A 89 17.42 -0.27 6.04
N LYS A 90 18.16 -1.28 6.47
CA LYS A 90 18.05 -2.66 6.02
C LYS A 90 17.18 -3.38 7.05
N LEU A 91 16.10 -3.98 6.56
CA LEU A 91 15.12 -4.68 7.39
C LEU A 91 15.41 -6.18 7.35
N THR A 92 15.56 -6.80 8.51
CA THR A 92 15.69 -8.25 8.65
C THR A 92 14.53 -8.78 9.48
N LEU A 93 13.90 -9.85 8.99
CA LEU A 93 12.87 -10.56 9.73
C LEU A 93 13.56 -11.50 10.71
N ASP A 94 13.12 -11.48 11.98
CA ASP A 94 13.57 -12.47 12.96
C ASP A 94 12.99 -13.84 12.59
N PRO A 95 13.82 -14.83 12.20
CA PRO A 95 13.35 -16.14 11.76
C PRO A 95 12.76 -16.98 12.89
N MET A 96 13.00 -16.60 14.16
CA MET A 96 12.57 -17.37 15.32
C MET A 96 11.13 -17.08 15.73
N LYS A 97 10.55 -15.97 15.25
CA LYS A 97 9.19 -15.57 15.62
C LYS A 97 8.19 -15.97 14.54
N PRO A 98 6.99 -16.43 14.93
CA PRO A 98 5.95 -16.77 13.98
C PRO A 98 5.54 -15.53 13.18
N LEU A 99 5.51 -15.67 11.86
CA LEU A 99 5.00 -14.66 10.95
C LEU A 99 3.51 -14.91 10.72
N GLU A 100 2.67 -14.01 11.24
CA GLU A 100 1.24 -14.04 10.98
C GLU A 100 0.86 -12.99 9.94
N ASP A 101 1.01 -13.34 8.66
CA ASP A 101 0.77 -12.43 7.51
C ASP A 101 -0.65 -11.83 7.48
N MET A 102 -1.62 -12.51 8.12
CA MET A 102 -3.03 -12.11 8.13
C MET A 102 -3.53 -11.66 9.51
N GLY A 103 -2.64 -11.41 10.47
CA GLY A 103 -3.02 -11.10 11.86
C GLY A 103 -3.89 -9.85 12.02
N PHE A 104 -3.78 -8.90 11.09
CA PHE A 104 -4.63 -7.70 11.05
C PHE A 104 -6.01 -7.91 10.41
N MET A 105 -6.28 -9.08 9.82
CA MET A 105 -7.52 -9.38 9.10
C MET A 105 -8.61 -9.98 10.00
N GLY A 106 -8.30 -10.26 11.28
CA GLY A 106 -9.25 -10.81 12.26
C GLY A 106 -10.29 -9.81 12.79
N GLY A 107 -10.25 -8.54 12.39
CA GLY A 107 -11.16 -7.49 12.87
C GLY A 107 -10.85 -6.96 14.28
N SER A 108 -10.07 -7.71 15.07
CA SER A 108 -9.39 -7.24 16.28
C SER A 108 -7.94 -6.90 15.94
N MET A 109 -7.40 -5.83 16.54
CA MET A 109 -5.95 -5.66 16.58
C MET A 109 -5.36 -6.89 17.27
N PRO A 110 -4.35 -7.57 16.70
CA PRO A 110 -3.78 -8.74 17.32
C PRO A 110 -3.11 -8.35 18.65
N ASP A 111 -3.32 -9.15 19.71
CA ASP A 111 -2.72 -8.93 21.04
C ASP A 111 -1.18 -9.04 21.02
N VAL A 112 -0.63 -9.69 19.98
CA VAL A 112 0.80 -9.87 19.74
C VAL A 112 1.16 -9.21 18.41
N LEU A 113 2.29 -8.50 18.35
CA LEU A 113 2.79 -7.98 17.08
C LEU A 113 2.95 -9.14 16.08
N PRO A 114 2.28 -9.08 14.90
CA PRO A 114 2.24 -10.20 13.95
C PRO A 114 3.60 -10.50 13.29
N CYS A 115 4.58 -9.63 13.50
CA CYS A 115 5.96 -9.81 13.08
C CYS A 115 6.90 -8.91 13.92
N THR A 116 8.14 -9.34 14.13
CA THR A 116 9.21 -8.48 14.66
C THR A 116 10.28 -8.30 13.59
N PHE A 117 10.68 -7.05 13.34
CA PHE A 117 11.76 -6.71 12.44
C PHE A 117 12.91 -6.10 13.22
N GLU A 118 14.13 -6.39 12.79
CA GLU A 118 15.33 -5.67 13.20
C GLU A 118 15.69 -4.63 12.13
N PHE A 119 16.06 -3.43 12.61
CA PHE A 119 16.39 -2.29 11.77
C PHE A 119 17.89 -2.02 11.84
N GLU A 120 18.60 -2.35 10.77
CA GLU A 120 20.02 -2.02 10.62
C GLU A 120 20.18 -0.73 9.83
N LYS A 121 20.92 0.27 10.34
CA LYS A 121 21.21 1.50 9.60
C LYS A 121 22.04 1.16 8.35
N ARG A 122 21.63 1.64 7.16
CA ARG A 122 22.41 1.45 5.91
C ARG A 122 23.65 2.32 5.84
N ILE A 123 23.60 3.49 6.46
CA ILE A 123 24.70 4.46 6.50
C ILE A 123 25.02 4.75 7.97
N PRO A 124 26.30 4.69 8.38
CA PRO A 124 26.69 5.03 9.75
C PRO A 124 26.40 6.50 10.03
N GLU A 125 26.10 6.80 11.29
CA GLU A 125 25.67 8.13 11.71
C GLU A 125 26.74 9.21 11.44
N THR A 126 28.02 8.87 11.60
CA THR A 126 29.13 9.78 11.32
C THR A 126 29.14 10.24 9.87
N GLU A 127 28.97 9.31 8.93
CA GLU A 127 28.93 9.60 7.50
C GLU A 127 27.69 10.39 7.12
N LEU A 128 26.52 10.05 7.69
CA LEU A 128 25.29 10.83 7.51
C LEU A 128 25.47 12.29 7.93
N ARG A 129 26.06 12.52 9.11
CA ARG A 129 26.34 13.88 9.61
C ARG A 129 27.27 14.65 8.67
N SER A 130 28.32 14.00 8.16
CA SER A 130 29.23 14.59 7.17
C SER A 130 28.56 14.84 5.81
N MET A 131 27.61 14.00 5.38
CA MET A 131 26.81 14.24 4.16
C MET A 131 25.91 15.46 4.32
N MET A 132 25.22 15.59 5.46
CA MET A 132 24.34 16.72 5.74
C MET A 132 25.09 18.06 5.82
N GLN A 133 26.26 18.07 6.46
CA GLN A 133 27.11 19.27 6.53
C GLN A 133 27.58 19.73 5.15
N ARG A 134 28.06 18.80 4.30
CA ARG A 134 28.45 19.13 2.92
C ARG A 134 27.28 19.64 2.08
N TYR A 135 26.08 19.11 2.28
CA TYR A 135 24.91 19.57 1.55
C TYR A 135 24.52 21.01 1.92
N SER A 136 24.69 21.41 3.19
CA SER A 136 24.44 22.79 3.63
C SER A 136 25.45 23.81 3.13
N GLU A 137 26.62 23.38 2.66
CA GLU A 137 27.65 24.25 2.09
C GLU A 137 27.45 24.54 0.59
N VAL A 138 26.59 23.77 -0.08
CA VAL A 138 26.35 23.85 -1.54
C VAL A 138 25.07 24.63 -1.88
N VAL A 139 24.25 24.95 -0.87
CA VAL A 139 23.05 25.79 -0.97
C VAL A 139 23.34 27.19 -0.47
#